data_AF-A0A318I577-F1
#
_entry.id   AF-A0A318I577-F1
#
_cell.length_a   1.000
_cell.length_b   1.000
_cell.length_c   1.000
_cell.angle_alpha   90.00
_cell.angle_beta   90.00
_cell.angle_gamma   90.00
#
_symmetry.space_group_name_H-M   'P 1'
#
loop_
_entity.id
_entity.type
_entity.pdbx_description
1 polymer ?
#
loop_
_entity_poly.entity_id
_entity_poly.type
_entity_poly.pdbx_seq_one_letter_code
_entity_poly.pdbx_strand_id
1 'polypeptide(L)'
;MKLISTVILIATALSVYGQNKVFDKWTEKEKKQYQILTELAKYVNGKDSTELSKKILFDKYVELNYVLKDTSEIHKKERLKAFDGLFYYFRKTVDSIGLKNLDAKPVRFYKNHKIYEPFDKDVAMESISGKKMYTQDSNVFAYYQKKEPEEPLGTLLFDPETDKLVAWIMLKQGRYKYFLTFNLF
;
A
#
# COMPACT_ATOMS: atom_id res chain seq x y z
N MET A 1 -3.29 29.22 38.18
CA MET A 1 -2.43 29.03 36.98
C MET A 1 -1.61 27.75 37.00
N LYS A 2 -0.80 27.46 38.02
CA LYS A 2 0.07 26.25 38.05
C LYS A 2 -0.66 24.91 37.82
N LEU A 3 -1.85 24.72 38.39
CA LEU A 3 -2.62 23.47 38.24
C LEU A 3 -3.08 23.20 36.80
N ILE A 4 -3.48 24.26 36.08
CA ILE A 4 -3.97 24.17 34.69
C ILE A 4 -2.79 23.84 33.75
N SER A 5 -1.62 24.43 34.01
CA SER A 5 -0.38 24.14 33.26
C SER A 5 0.04 22.67 33.38
N THR A 6 -0.08 22.08 34.57
CA THR A 6 0.28 20.67 34.82
C THR A 6 -0.67 19.69 34.14
N VAL A 7 -1.98 19.97 34.15
CA VAL A 7 -2.99 19.12 33.47
C VAL A 7 -2.79 19.12 31.96
N ILE A 8 -2.45 20.28 31.37
CA ILE A 8 -2.15 20.38 29.93
C ILE A 8 -0.90 19.58 29.55
N LEU A 9 0.15 19.60 30.39
CA LEU A 9 1.39 18.87 30.14
C LEU A 9 1.21 17.35 30.18
N ILE A 10 0.34 16.85 31.07
CA ILE A 10 0.04 15.41 31.18
C ILE A 10 -0.81 14.95 29.99
N ALA A 11 -1.76 15.77 29.56
CA ALA A 11 -2.61 15.46 28.40
C ALA A 11 -1.82 15.40 27.08
N THR A 12 -0.79 16.23 26.91
CA THR A 12 0.10 16.18 25.73
C THR A 12 1.10 15.02 25.78
N ALA A 13 1.56 14.61 26.95
CA ALA A 13 2.45 13.45 27.07
C ALA A 13 1.73 12.13 26.74
N LEU A 14 0.46 11.99 27.13
CA LEU A 14 -0.35 10.79 26.87
C LEU A 14 -0.76 10.65 25.39
N SER A 15 -0.97 11.76 24.68
CA SER A 15 -1.30 11.73 23.25
C SER A 15 -0.11 11.32 22.36
N VAL A 16 1.12 11.64 22.77
CA VAL A 16 2.36 11.20 22.09
C VAL A 16 2.61 9.70 22.29
N TYR A 17 2.34 9.17 23.49
CA TYR A 17 2.48 7.73 23.77
C TYR A 17 1.48 6.85 23.01
N GLY A 18 0.27 7.35 22.72
CA GLY A 18 -0.75 6.62 21.97
C GLY A 18 -0.40 6.41 20.49
N GLN A 19 0.25 7.39 19.85
CA GLN A 19 0.71 7.28 18.45
C GLN A 19 1.90 6.31 18.31
N ASN A 20 2.78 6.24 19.31
CA ASN A 20 3.98 5.39 19.28
C ASN A 20 3.69 3.87 19.29
N LYS A 21 2.48 3.42 19.63
CA LYS A 21 2.14 1.98 19.62
C LYS A 21 1.80 1.43 18.24
N VAL A 22 1.31 2.25 17.30
CA VAL A 22 0.88 1.79 15.97
C VAL A 22 2.07 1.28 15.15
N PHE A 23 3.22 1.95 15.31
CA PHE A 23 4.46 1.62 14.61
C PHE A 23 5.41 0.74 15.44
N ASP A 24 4.91 0.14 16.52
CA ASP A 24 5.74 -0.76 17.32
C ASP A 24 6.23 -1.93 16.46
N LYS A 25 7.54 -2.18 16.48
CA LYS A 25 8.23 -3.17 15.64
C LYS A 25 8.22 -2.88 14.13
N TRP A 26 7.81 -1.70 13.67
CA TRP A 26 7.91 -1.32 12.26
C TRP A 26 9.32 -0.81 11.93
N THR A 27 9.83 -1.17 10.77
CA THR A 27 11.07 -0.63 10.20
C THR A 27 10.85 0.79 9.68
N GLU A 28 11.91 1.59 9.55
CA GLU A 28 11.81 2.94 8.97
C GLU A 28 11.27 2.91 7.53
N LYS A 29 11.59 1.84 6.79
CA LYS A 29 11.07 1.63 5.44
C LYS A 29 9.56 1.41 5.42
N GLU A 30 9.05 0.54 6.30
CA GLU A 30 7.60 0.32 6.46
C GLU A 30 6.88 1.62 6.84
N LYS A 31 7.46 2.43 7.74
CA LYS A 31 6.89 3.74 8.12
C LYS A 31 6.79 4.68 6.92
N LYS A 32 7.84 4.75 6.09
CA LYS A 32 7.87 5.60 4.88
C LYS A 32 6.85 5.14 3.83
N GLN A 33 6.76 3.85 3.57
CA GLN A 33 5.76 3.29 2.63
C GLN A 33 4.34 3.53 3.11
N TYR A 34 4.08 3.36 4.40
CA TYR A 34 2.78 3.66 5.00
C TYR A 34 2.44 5.16 4.93
N GLN A 35 3.42 6.04 5.10
CA GLN A 35 3.23 7.47 4.88
C GLN A 35 2.83 7.75 3.42
N ILE A 36 3.56 7.20 2.45
CA ILE A 36 3.24 7.34 1.01
C ILE A 36 1.82 6.82 0.72
N LEU A 37 1.44 5.67 1.26
CA LEU A 37 0.11 5.10 1.12
C LEU A 37 -0.98 6.00 1.71
N THR A 38 -0.74 6.53 2.91
CA THR A 38 -1.67 7.42 3.60
C THR A 38 -1.86 8.71 2.84
N GLU A 39 -0.78 9.28 2.30
CA GLU A 39 -0.82 10.47 1.46
C GLU A 39 -1.53 10.20 0.13
N LEU A 40 -1.28 9.05 -0.51
CA LEU A 40 -1.97 8.62 -1.71
C LEU A 40 -3.48 8.48 -1.48
N ALA A 41 -3.89 7.79 -0.40
CA ALA A 41 -5.30 7.60 -0.06
C ALA A 41 -5.98 8.97 0.15
N LYS A 42 -5.34 9.88 0.90
CA LYS A 42 -5.83 11.25 1.08
C LYS A 42 -5.91 12.02 -0.25
N TYR A 43 -4.93 11.83 -1.13
CA TYR A 43 -4.86 12.53 -2.41
C TYR A 43 -6.00 12.11 -3.35
N VAL A 44 -6.40 10.84 -3.34
CA VAL A 44 -7.45 10.32 -4.23
C VAL A 44 -8.86 10.40 -3.66
N ASN A 45 -9.00 10.45 -2.34
CA ASN A 45 -10.31 10.37 -1.68
C ASN A 45 -11.27 11.45 -2.18
N GLY A 46 -12.43 11.02 -2.67
CA GLY A 46 -13.48 11.90 -3.18
C GLY A 46 -13.14 12.62 -4.47
N LYS A 47 -12.06 12.23 -5.17
CA LYS A 47 -11.69 12.79 -6.48
C LYS A 47 -12.02 11.84 -7.62
N ASP A 48 -12.59 12.40 -8.67
CA ASP A 48 -12.77 11.75 -9.94
C ASP A 48 -11.44 11.59 -10.71
N SER A 49 -11.41 10.69 -11.68
CA SER A 49 -10.20 10.42 -12.47
C SER A 49 -9.69 11.65 -13.23
N THR A 50 -10.58 12.57 -13.60
CA THR A 50 -10.26 13.82 -14.29
C THR A 50 -9.57 14.84 -13.37
N GLU A 51 -9.73 14.72 -12.07
CA GLU A 51 -9.14 15.61 -11.06
C GLU A 51 -7.74 15.14 -10.60
N LEU A 52 -7.32 13.95 -11.04
CA LEU A 52 -6.06 13.35 -10.66
C LEU A 52 -4.98 13.65 -11.69
N SER A 53 -3.90 14.27 -11.22
CA SER A 53 -2.72 14.49 -12.04
C SER A 53 -1.90 13.22 -12.11
N LYS A 54 -1.82 12.62 -13.31
CA LYS A 54 -0.92 11.48 -13.58
C LYS A 54 0.53 11.80 -13.21
N LYS A 55 0.97 13.04 -13.47
CA LYS A 55 2.31 13.51 -13.05
C LYS A 55 2.48 13.41 -11.53
N ILE A 56 1.53 13.92 -10.74
CA ILE A 56 1.62 13.82 -9.28
C ILE A 56 1.59 12.36 -8.82
N LEU A 57 0.71 11.54 -9.40
CA LEU A 57 0.61 10.12 -9.07
C LEU A 57 1.96 9.41 -9.27
N PHE A 58 2.58 9.56 -10.44
CA PHE A 58 3.82 8.85 -10.78
C PHE A 58 5.06 9.46 -10.09
N ASP A 59 5.08 10.77 -9.90
CA ASP A 59 6.21 11.44 -9.25
C ASP A 59 6.28 11.11 -7.75
N LYS A 60 5.12 10.93 -7.09
CA LYS A 60 5.07 10.82 -5.62
C LYS A 60 4.64 9.46 -5.10
N TYR A 61 3.72 8.77 -5.75
CA TYR A 61 2.96 7.71 -5.08
C TYR A 61 3.02 6.36 -5.77
N VAL A 62 3.08 6.32 -7.10
CA VAL A 62 3.00 5.09 -7.91
C VAL A 62 4.29 4.92 -8.69
N GLU A 63 4.90 3.74 -8.62
CA GLU A 63 6.10 3.41 -9.39
C GLU A 63 5.72 2.93 -10.79
N LEU A 64 5.97 3.79 -11.78
CA LEU A 64 5.69 3.53 -13.20
C LEU A 64 6.87 3.91 -14.12
N ASN A 65 8.06 4.20 -13.58
CA ASN A 65 9.16 4.76 -14.38
C ASN A 65 9.58 3.84 -15.53
N TYR A 66 9.52 2.53 -15.33
CA TYR A 66 9.82 1.56 -16.38
C TYR A 66 8.89 1.73 -17.60
N VAL A 67 7.58 1.94 -17.37
CA VAL A 67 6.61 2.18 -18.44
C VAL A 67 6.84 3.54 -19.09
N LEU A 68 7.10 4.58 -18.28
CA LEU A 68 7.31 5.94 -18.79
C LEU A 68 8.57 6.05 -19.67
N LYS A 69 9.59 5.26 -19.37
CA LYS A 69 10.85 5.19 -20.11
C LYS A 69 10.82 4.21 -21.29
N ASP A 70 9.68 3.57 -21.58
CA ASP A 70 9.60 2.64 -22.69
C ASP A 70 9.78 3.34 -24.04
N THR A 71 10.57 2.73 -24.93
CA THR A 71 10.88 3.27 -26.26
C THR A 71 9.78 3.02 -27.27
N SER A 72 8.90 2.03 -27.04
CA SER A 72 7.70 1.77 -27.84
C SER A 72 6.54 2.63 -27.36
N GLU A 73 6.18 3.65 -28.14
CA GLU A 73 5.03 4.52 -27.86
C GLU A 73 3.70 3.75 -27.81
N ILE A 74 3.57 2.65 -28.57
CA ILE A 74 2.37 1.81 -28.55
C ILE A 74 2.25 1.10 -27.20
N HIS A 75 3.32 0.40 -26.78
CA HIS A 75 3.31 -0.32 -25.50
C HIS A 75 3.15 0.62 -24.32
N LYS A 76 3.75 1.81 -24.38
CA LYS A 76 3.59 2.85 -23.35
C LYS A 76 2.13 3.27 -23.21
N LYS A 77 1.44 3.54 -24.32
CA LYS A 77 0.02 3.93 -24.32
C LYS A 77 -0.89 2.83 -23.78
N GLU A 78 -0.67 1.58 -24.18
CA GLU A 78 -1.45 0.43 -23.72
C GLU A 78 -1.34 0.24 -22.21
N ARG A 79 -0.13 0.35 -21.68
CA ARG A 79 0.15 0.23 -20.23
C ARG A 79 -0.41 1.38 -19.42
N LEU A 80 -0.33 2.61 -19.92
CA LEU A 80 -0.97 3.75 -19.28
C LEU A 80 -2.50 3.61 -19.23
N LYS A 81 -3.12 2.98 -20.24
CA LYS A 81 -4.55 2.66 -20.23
C LYS A 81 -4.87 1.54 -19.23
N ALA A 82 -4.04 0.51 -19.14
CA ALA A 82 -4.17 -0.54 -18.13
C ALA A 82 -4.06 0.03 -16.71
N PHE A 83 -3.11 0.95 -16.48
CA PHE A 83 -2.99 1.68 -15.23
C PHE A 83 -4.30 2.38 -14.85
N ASP A 84 -4.91 3.14 -15.76
CA ASP A 84 -6.16 3.86 -15.46
C ASP A 84 -7.29 2.91 -15.02
N GLY A 85 -7.38 1.74 -15.66
CA GLY A 85 -8.35 0.70 -15.32
C GLY A 85 -8.09 0.05 -13.95
N LEU A 86 -6.83 -0.29 -13.64
CA LEU A 86 -6.45 -0.86 -12.35
C LEU A 86 -6.59 0.15 -11.21
N PHE A 87 -6.15 1.38 -11.45
CA PHE A 87 -6.16 2.45 -10.46
C PHE A 87 -7.59 2.94 -10.14
N TYR A 88 -8.55 2.79 -11.05
CA TYR A 88 -9.97 3.00 -10.76
C TYR A 88 -10.43 2.20 -9.54
N TYR A 89 -10.05 0.92 -9.44
CA TYR A 89 -10.44 0.10 -8.31
C TYR A 89 -9.84 0.63 -6.99
N PHE A 90 -8.64 1.25 -7.03
CA PHE A 90 -7.95 1.78 -5.84
C PHE A 90 -8.79 2.87 -5.22
N ARG A 91 -9.15 3.84 -6.07
CA ARG A 91 -10.03 4.95 -5.69
C ARG A 91 -11.35 4.43 -5.15
N LYS A 92 -12.00 3.51 -5.89
CA LYS A 92 -13.28 2.93 -5.48
C LYS A 92 -13.20 2.25 -4.11
N THR A 93 -12.09 1.60 -3.78
CA THR A 93 -11.91 0.98 -2.45
C THR A 93 -11.72 2.01 -1.36
N VAL A 94 -10.91 3.05 -1.61
CA VAL A 94 -10.74 4.18 -0.69
C VAL A 94 -12.08 4.89 -0.43
N ASP A 95 -12.84 5.16 -1.48
CA ASP A 95 -14.13 5.85 -1.40
C ASP A 95 -15.20 4.98 -0.72
N SER A 96 -15.25 3.69 -1.05
CA SER A 96 -16.25 2.76 -0.52
C SER A 96 -16.05 2.44 0.97
N ILE A 97 -14.80 2.31 1.43
CA ILE A 97 -14.50 2.02 2.84
C ILE A 97 -14.45 3.34 3.64
N GLY A 98 -13.92 4.39 3.01
CA GLY A 98 -13.67 5.69 3.61
C GLY A 98 -12.34 5.75 4.37
N LEU A 99 -11.63 6.87 4.24
CA LEU A 99 -10.32 7.10 4.88
C LEU A 99 -10.28 6.85 6.38
N LYS A 100 -11.40 7.08 7.08
CA LYS A 100 -11.46 6.88 8.53
C LYS A 100 -11.43 5.40 8.90
N ASN A 101 -11.95 4.52 8.04
CA ASN A 101 -12.14 3.10 8.30
C ASN A 101 -11.08 2.22 7.63
N LEU A 102 -10.37 2.72 6.62
CA LEU A 102 -9.30 2.00 5.94
C LEU A 102 -7.98 2.14 6.70
N ASP A 103 -7.22 1.04 6.79
CA ASP A 103 -5.87 1.01 7.35
C ASP A 103 -5.04 -0.10 6.70
N ALA A 104 -3.72 -0.11 6.95
CA ALA A 104 -2.81 -1.13 6.45
C ALA A 104 -1.64 -1.36 7.40
N LYS A 105 -1.16 -2.61 7.46
CA LYS A 105 0.05 -2.99 8.23
C LYS A 105 0.90 -3.97 7.41
N PRO A 106 2.22 -4.07 7.70
CA PRO A 106 3.09 -5.03 7.01
C PRO A 106 2.52 -6.46 7.03
N VAL A 107 2.62 -7.16 5.90
CA VAL A 107 1.99 -8.49 5.73
C VAL A 107 2.56 -9.53 6.70
N ARG A 108 3.81 -9.36 7.16
CA ARG A 108 4.43 -10.20 8.20
C ARG A 108 3.71 -10.20 9.54
N PHE A 109 2.79 -9.27 9.79
CA PHE A 109 1.92 -9.32 10.97
C PHE A 109 0.77 -10.33 10.80
N TYR A 110 0.59 -10.91 9.62
CA TYR A 110 -0.48 -11.84 9.26
C TYR A 110 0.03 -13.26 8.97
N LYS A 111 1.16 -13.69 9.57
CA LYS A 111 1.76 -15.02 9.32
C LYS A 111 0.80 -16.20 9.51
N ASN A 112 -0.18 -16.06 10.39
CA ASN A 112 -1.19 -17.09 10.67
C ASN A 112 -2.43 -17.00 9.76
N HIS A 113 -2.48 -16.05 8.83
CA HIS A 113 -3.60 -15.84 7.93
C HIS A 113 -3.22 -16.25 6.49
N LYS A 114 -4.19 -16.77 5.73
CA LYS A 114 -4.00 -17.24 4.33
C LYS A 114 -3.41 -16.18 3.38
N ILE A 115 -3.55 -14.90 3.72
CA ILE A 115 -2.96 -13.80 2.92
C ILE A 115 -1.42 -13.84 2.93
N TYR A 116 -0.81 -14.50 3.92
CA TYR A 116 0.63 -14.62 4.05
C TYR A 116 1.21 -15.80 3.25
N GLU A 117 0.41 -16.82 2.94
CA GLU A 117 0.82 -18.00 2.14
C GLU A 117 1.69 -17.65 0.91
N PRO A 118 1.39 -16.59 0.12
CA PRO A 118 2.22 -16.21 -1.03
C PRO A 118 3.64 -15.77 -0.71
N PHE A 119 3.84 -15.25 0.50
CA PHE A 119 5.07 -14.60 0.97
C PHE A 119 5.88 -15.52 1.87
N ASP A 120 5.31 -16.67 2.24
CA ASP A 120 6.08 -17.75 2.86
C ASP A 120 7.26 -18.11 1.95
N LYS A 121 8.45 -18.22 2.55
CA LYS A 121 9.69 -18.43 1.81
C LYS A 121 9.61 -19.67 0.93
N ASP A 122 9.05 -20.76 1.44
CA ASP A 122 9.05 -22.03 0.72
C ASP A 122 8.09 -21.96 -0.48
N VAL A 123 6.90 -21.38 -0.28
CA VAL A 123 5.91 -21.15 -1.34
C VAL A 123 6.37 -20.13 -2.38
N ALA A 124 6.99 -19.03 -1.94
CA ALA A 124 7.49 -18.00 -2.83
C ALA A 124 8.57 -18.57 -3.75
N MET A 125 9.52 -19.33 -3.20
CA MET A 125 10.65 -19.89 -3.94
C MET A 125 10.27 -20.95 -4.98
N GLU A 126 9.12 -21.61 -4.83
CA GLU A 126 8.56 -22.53 -5.83
C GLU A 126 7.97 -21.83 -7.07
N SER A 127 7.71 -20.53 -7.00
CA SER A 127 7.14 -19.78 -8.12
C SER A 127 8.21 -19.40 -9.16
N ILE A 128 7.79 -19.28 -10.44
CA ILE A 128 8.65 -18.83 -11.56
C ILE A 128 9.30 -17.45 -11.27
N SER A 129 8.72 -16.68 -10.35
CA SER A 129 9.21 -15.37 -9.92
C SER A 129 9.73 -15.36 -8.48
N GLY A 130 10.07 -16.51 -7.89
CA GLY A 130 10.26 -16.65 -6.44
C GLY A 130 11.28 -15.71 -5.80
N LYS A 131 12.40 -15.45 -6.49
CA LYS A 131 13.39 -14.45 -6.03
C LYS A 131 12.90 -13.00 -6.11
N LYS A 132 11.98 -12.68 -7.03
CA LYS A 132 11.35 -11.35 -7.17
C LYS A 132 10.12 -11.20 -6.28
N MET A 133 9.48 -12.31 -5.89
CA MET A 133 8.33 -12.35 -4.99
C MET A 133 8.73 -12.40 -3.51
N TYR A 134 9.89 -12.98 -3.20
CA TYR A 134 10.55 -12.87 -1.91
C TYR A 134 11.14 -11.45 -1.76
N THR A 135 10.26 -10.47 -1.75
CA THR A 135 10.60 -9.15 -1.27
C THR A 135 10.48 -9.23 0.23
N GLN A 136 11.63 -9.27 0.93
CA GLN A 136 11.72 -9.29 2.40
C GLN A 136 10.54 -8.51 2.98
N ASP A 137 9.62 -9.17 3.70
CA ASP A 137 8.23 -8.77 4.02
C ASP A 137 7.94 -7.27 4.31
N SER A 138 8.99 -6.50 4.60
CA SER A 138 9.08 -5.05 4.74
C SER A 138 8.47 -4.18 3.63
N ASN A 139 8.17 -4.69 2.43
CA ASN A 139 7.60 -3.90 1.33
C ASN A 139 6.23 -4.39 0.85
N VAL A 140 5.60 -5.29 1.60
CA VAL A 140 4.23 -5.73 1.33
C VAL A 140 3.37 -5.38 2.54
N PHE A 141 2.28 -4.67 2.27
CA PHE A 141 1.27 -4.36 3.27
C PHE A 141 0.00 -5.13 2.98
N ALA A 142 -0.73 -5.47 4.02
CA ALA A 142 -2.11 -5.92 3.91
C ALA A 142 -3.03 -4.80 4.40
N TYR A 143 -4.04 -4.45 3.59
CA TYR A 143 -5.03 -3.43 3.93
C TYR A 143 -6.30 -4.07 4.48
N TYR A 144 -6.96 -3.37 5.40
CA TYR A 144 -8.09 -3.90 6.17
C TYR A 144 -9.05 -2.78 6.59
N GLN A 145 -10.25 -3.18 6.99
CA GLN A 145 -11.16 -2.28 7.71
C GLN A 145 -10.72 -2.24 9.18
N LYS A 146 -10.56 -1.05 9.77
CA LYS A 146 -10.11 -0.88 11.18
C LYS A 146 -10.95 -1.64 12.20
N LYS A 147 -12.24 -1.86 11.91
CA LYS A 147 -13.14 -2.65 12.75
C LYS A 147 -12.84 -4.15 12.74
N GLU A 148 -12.14 -4.64 11.71
CA GLU A 148 -11.83 -6.05 11.46
C GLU A 148 -10.34 -6.18 11.05
N PRO A 149 -9.38 -5.81 11.93
CA PRO A 149 -7.95 -5.73 11.58
C PRO A 149 -7.25 -7.07 11.40
N GLU A 150 -7.93 -8.17 11.73
CA GLU A 150 -7.42 -9.53 11.57
C GLU A 150 -7.89 -10.19 10.27
N GLU A 151 -8.81 -9.54 9.53
CA GLU A 151 -9.38 -10.00 8.26
C GLU A 151 -8.98 -9.06 7.12
N PRO A 152 -7.76 -9.20 6.58
CA PRO A 152 -7.27 -8.30 5.54
C PRO A 152 -7.98 -8.53 4.21
N LEU A 153 -8.24 -7.42 3.52
CA LEU A 153 -9.01 -7.36 2.26
C LEU A 153 -8.13 -7.64 1.04
N GLY A 154 -6.83 -7.40 1.14
CA GLY A 154 -5.86 -7.62 0.07
C GLY A 154 -4.49 -7.06 0.40
N THR A 155 -3.61 -7.05 -0.59
CA THR A 155 -2.21 -6.64 -0.43
C THR A 155 -1.82 -5.47 -1.32
N LEU A 156 -0.78 -4.77 -0.87
CA LEU A 156 -0.14 -3.61 -1.47
C LEU A 156 1.35 -3.92 -1.58
N LEU A 157 1.91 -3.87 -2.78
CA LEU A 157 3.33 -4.05 -3.03
C LEU A 157 3.99 -2.69 -3.26
N PHE A 158 5.06 -2.43 -2.54
CA PHE A 158 5.88 -1.23 -2.68
C PHE A 158 7.22 -1.56 -3.34
N ASP A 159 7.71 -0.60 -4.13
CA ASP A 159 9.04 -0.65 -4.71
C ASP A 159 10.09 -0.51 -3.60
N PRO A 160 11.09 -1.39 -3.53
CA PRO A 160 12.08 -1.35 -2.46
C PRO A 160 13.07 -0.18 -2.56
N GLU A 161 13.19 0.49 -3.70
CA GLU A 161 14.11 1.61 -3.90
C GLU A 161 13.39 2.95 -3.70
N THR A 162 12.18 3.08 -4.25
CA THR A 162 11.44 4.34 -4.27
C THR A 162 10.36 4.44 -3.20
N ASP A 163 10.02 3.33 -2.54
CA ASP A 163 8.92 3.20 -1.56
C ASP A 163 7.52 3.52 -2.13
N LYS A 164 7.41 3.67 -3.46
CA LYS A 164 6.15 3.94 -4.15
C LYS A 164 5.37 2.66 -4.39
N LEU A 165 4.06 2.79 -4.53
CA LEU A 165 3.14 1.69 -4.80
C LEU A 165 3.36 1.13 -6.22
N VAL A 166 3.65 -0.17 -6.32
CA VAL A 166 3.86 -0.90 -7.58
C VAL A 166 2.60 -1.66 -8.00
N ALA A 167 1.91 -2.24 -7.02
CA ALA A 167 0.77 -3.09 -7.25
C ALA A 167 -0.21 -3.04 -6.09
N TRP A 168 -1.49 -3.23 -6.38
CA TRP A 168 -2.53 -3.27 -5.37
C TRP A 168 -3.67 -4.19 -5.79
N ILE A 169 -3.88 -5.26 -5.03
CA ILE A 169 -4.67 -6.42 -5.49
C ILE A 169 -5.48 -7.13 -4.41
N MET A 170 -6.69 -7.50 -4.83
CA MET A 170 -7.65 -8.40 -4.18
C MET A 170 -7.25 -9.87 -4.36
N LEU A 171 -7.40 -10.63 -3.29
CA LEU A 171 -7.16 -12.07 -3.21
C LEU A 171 -7.72 -12.89 -4.42
N LYS A 172 -6.81 -13.68 -5.03
CA LYS A 172 -7.02 -14.94 -5.80
C LYS A 172 -7.66 -14.83 -7.21
N GLN A 173 -6.84 -14.67 -8.26
CA GLN A 173 -7.20 -15.00 -9.66
C GLN A 173 -6.56 -16.33 -10.12
N GLY A 174 -7.18 -17.45 -9.76
CA GLY A 174 -6.79 -18.78 -10.28
C GLY A 174 -5.34 -19.17 -9.99
N ARG A 175 -4.56 -19.53 -11.03
CA ARG A 175 -3.13 -19.91 -10.91
C ARG A 175 -2.16 -18.72 -10.92
N TYR A 176 -2.60 -17.50 -11.29
CA TYR A 176 -1.77 -16.29 -11.33
C TYR A 176 -1.98 -15.50 -10.05
N LYS A 177 -1.02 -15.66 -9.17
CA LYS A 177 -1.45 -15.84 -7.80
C LYS A 177 -1.39 -14.54 -6.99
N TYR A 178 -0.56 -13.53 -7.31
CA TYR A 178 -0.19 -12.60 -6.22
C TYR A 178 -0.25 -11.08 -6.48
N PHE A 179 -0.11 -10.54 -7.70
CA PHE A 179 -0.30 -9.10 -7.97
C PHE A 179 -0.63 -8.81 -9.46
N LEU A 180 -1.76 -8.16 -9.80
CA LEU A 180 -1.83 -7.22 -10.93
C LEU A 180 -1.05 -5.96 -10.52
N THR A 181 0.11 -5.81 -11.12
CA THR A 181 0.89 -4.60 -11.00
C THR A 181 0.33 -3.56 -11.96
N PHE A 182 0.58 -2.29 -11.68
CA PHE A 182 0.39 -1.22 -12.66
C PHE A 182 1.33 -1.36 -13.88
N ASN A 183 2.25 -2.33 -13.82
CA ASN A 183 3.36 -2.58 -14.72
C ASN A 183 3.25 -3.94 -15.46
N LEU A 184 2.12 -4.63 -15.32
CA LEU A 184 1.81 -5.87 -16.04
C LEU A 184 0.95 -5.49 -17.24
N PHE A 185 1.26 -6.09 -18.39
CA PHE A 185 1.07 -5.57 -19.75
C PHE A 185 2.10 -4.50 -20.06
#